data_AF-A0A7K4K2Q5-F1
#
_entry.id   AF-A0A7K4K2Q5-F1
#
_cell.length_a   1.000
_cell.length_b   1.000
_cell.length_c   1.000
_cell.angle_alpha   90.00
_cell.angle_beta   90.00
_cell.angle_gamma   90.00
#
_symmetry.space_group_name_H-M   'P 1'
#
loop_
_entity.id
_entity.type
_entity.pdbx_description
1 polymer ?
#
loop_
_entity_poly.entity_id
_entity_poly.type
_entity_poly.pdbx_seq_one_letter_code
_entity_poly.pdbx_strand_id
1 'polypeptide(L)'
;FLSVTEDLVRRRAEHNNCEIFSLEEISLHQQEIEKLEYLDKWCRDLKILYLQNNLIPKIENVGRLKKLEYLNIALNNIERIENLEGCEELKKLDLTANFIGELSSIEVLKYNIHLKELFLVGNPCTDFEGYRQFVVATLHQLECLDSKEIERSERIRALQDYPEVKKKIREQEKAYLLKRAREKEDAQKRMQEKKEKKENQMQSKLGIDSLDIICDDENHQPEREQQTWEETDDEDRRFWEEPTPYTPESRLEAHRYIEERRAKDSIRESKKKEKPLRTLITTEGKALNVNEPKLHFTLEDDEENNQFILDLAVYRHLDTSLLDVDVQPTYVRVRVKGKPFQLVLPEEVKPDSSTAKRSQTTGHLIVSMPKANEIILARQKVSTSIKTSDSNTPQKNTGSGQVEKLEVDPSKYSFPDVTKIIQEKEQIGQGPISFQPRKITENTQSFADVENNEEV
;
A
#
# COMPACT_ATOMS: atom_id res chain seq x y z
N PHE A 1 9.89 16.98 10.92
CA PHE A 1 11.19 16.54 11.45
C PHE A 1 11.17 15.05 11.69
N LEU A 2 11.40 14.28 10.62
CA LEU A 2 11.78 12.88 10.78
C LEU A 2 13.24 12.83 11.25
N SER A 3 13.45 12.35 12.47
CA SER A 3 14.76 11.97 12.97
C SER A 3 14.97 10.47 12.79
N VAL A 4 16.24 10.05 12.79
CA VAL A 4 16.55 8.62 12.88
C VAL A 4 16.00 8.08 14.20
N THR A 5 15.09 7.12 14.13
CA THR A 5 14.52 6.43 15.31
C THR A 5 15.15 5.06 15.51
N GLU A 6 15.17 4.59 16.76
CA GLU A 6 15.67 3.25 17.06
C GLU A 6 14.87 2.17 16.32
N ASP A 7 13.55 2.33 16.25
CA ASP A 7 12.66 1.40 15.53
C ASP A 7 12.98 1.34 14.04
N LEU A 8 13.31 2.49 13.41
CA LEU A 8 13.73 2.53 12.01
C LEU A 8 15.03 1.74 11.81
N VAL A 9 16.00 1.95 12.70
CA VAL A 9 17.29 1.24 12.66
C VAL A 9 17.07 -0.26 12.88
N ARG A 10 16.24 -0.67 13.85
CA ARG A 10 15.93 -2.09 14.11
C ARG A 10 15.26 -2.77 12.93
N ARG A 11 14.29 -2.13 12.28
CA ARG A 11 13.65 -2.65 11.06
C ARG A 11 14.65 -2.83 9.91
N ARG A 12 15.67 -1.98 9.82
CA ARG A 12 16.73 -2.12 8.80
C ARG A 12 17.80 -3.13 9.20
N ALA A 13 17.90 -3.47 10.48
CA ALA A 13 18.79 -4.47 11.04
C ALA A 13 18.21 -5.91 11.02
N GLU A 14 17.14 -6.18 10.26
CA GLU A 14 16.50 -7.50 10.19
C GLU A 14 17.49 -8.62 9.85
N HIS A 15 18.46 -8.35 8.98
CA HIS A 15 19.51 -9.29 8.59
C HIS A 15 20.59 -9.51 9.67
N ASN A 16 20.61 -8.69 10.72
CA ASN A 16 21.49 -8.80 11.88
C ASN A 16 20.70 -9.17 13.14
N ASN A 17 19.68 -10.03 13.03
CA ASN A 17 18.80 -10.44 14.14
C ASN A 17 18.16 -9.26 14.91
N CYS A 18 17.96 -8.12 14.25
CA CYS A 18 17.51 -6.87 14.87
C CYS A 18 18.45 -6.33 15.98
N GLU A 19 19.71 -6.78 16.01
CA GLU A 19 20.77 -6.24 16.85
C GLU A 19 21.37 -4.99 16.20
N ILE A 20 21.25 -3.87 16.90
CA ILE A 20 21.72 -2.56 16.42
C ILE A 20 23.15 -2.24 16.88
N PHE A 21 23.61 -2.88 17.96
CA PHE A 21 24.92 -2.59 18.57
C PHE A 21 26.09 -3.18 17.77
N SER A 22 25.91 -4.38 17.21
CA SER A 22 26.89 -5.12 16.41
C SER A 22 26.79 -4.80 14.91
N LEU A 23 25.94 -3.85 14.53
CA LEU A 23 25.61 -3.59 13.14
C LEU A 23 26.79 -2.93 12.42
N GLU A 24 27.30 -3.58 11.37
CA GLU A 24 28.42 -3.07 10.58
C GLU A 24 27.97 -2.24 9.37
N GLU A 25 26.78 -2.49 8.83
CA GLU A 25 26.26 -1.81 7.64
C GLU A 25 24.80 -1.41 7.84
N ILE A 26 24.48 -0.15 7.52
CA ILE A 26 23.10 0.34 7.55
C ILE A 26 22.73 1.11 6.30
N SER A 27 21.55 0.78 5.77
CA SER A 27 20.94 1.49 4.66
C SER A 27 19.71 2.28 5.09
N LEU A 28 19.83 3.60 5.04
CA LEU A 28 18.80 4.59 5.39
C LEU A 28 18.49 5.50 4.20
N HIS A 29 18.34 4.91 3.02
CA HIS A 29 17.97 5.64 1.81
C HIS A 29 16.50 6.06 1.81
N GLN A 30 16.20 7.25 1.26
CA GLN A 30 14.83 7.70 0.99
C GLN A 30 13.92 7.65 2.24
N GLN A 31 14.46 7.98 3.41
CA GLN A 31 13.73 7.99 4.67
C GLN A 31 13.31 9.40 5.09
N GLU A 32 13.54 10.40 4.22
CA GLU A 32 13.13 11.79 4.44
C GLU A 32 13.72 12.35 5.75
N ILE A 33 14.90 11.83 6.15
CA ILE A 33 15.56 12.17 7.42
C ILE A 33 16.04 13.62 7.38
N GLU A 34 15.62 14.40 8.36
CA GLU A 34 16.05 15.79 8.56
C GLU A 34 17.14 15.93 9.64
N LYS A 35 17.28 14.94 10.54
CA LYS A 35 18.26 14.97 11.63
C LYS A 35 18.90 13.62 11.90
N LEU A 36 20.22 13.63 12.05
CA LEU A 36 21.04 12.47 12.42
C LEU A 36 21.23 12.46 13.94
N GLU A 37 20.26 11.96 14.68
CA GLU A 37 20.36 11.85 16.14
C GLU A 37 20.61 10.39 16.56
N TYR A 38 21.38 10.21 17.65
CA TYR A 38 21.57 8.94 18.39
C TYR A 38 22.25 7.76 17.67
N LEU A 39 22.63 7.89 16.39
CA LEU A 39 23.40 6.86 15.68
C LEU A 39 24.69 6.46 16.40
N ASP A 40 25.35 7.43 17.06
CA ASP A 40 26.53 7.23 17.89
C ASP A 40 26.30 6.32 19.12
N LYS A 41 25.06 6.28 19.62
CA LYS A 41 24.70 5.45 20.77
C LYS A 41 24.29 4.05 20.36
N TRP A 42 23.59 3.94 19.25
CA TRP A 42 23.00 2.68 18.79
C TRP A 42 23.99 1.81 18.03
N CYS A 43 24.74 2.38 17.08
CA CYS A 43 25.54 1.62 16.11
C CYS A 43 27.03 1.98 16.23
N ARG A 44 27.70 1.57 17.31
CA ARG A 44 29.12 1.92 17.55
C ARG A 44 30.09 1.21 16.62
N ASP A 45 29.70 0.04 16.12
CA ASP A 45 30.54 -0.81 15.28
C ASP A 45 30.28 -0.63 13.78
N LEU A 46 29.56 0.43 13.41
CA LEU A 46 29.19 0.73 12.04
C LEU A 46 30.42 1.03 11.18
N LYS A 47 30.56 0.29 10.07
CA LYS A 47 31.58 0.47 9.03
C LYS A 47 31.04 1.18 7.80
N ILE A 48 29.78 0.92 7.43
CA ILE A 48 29.18 1.47 6.21
C ILE A 48 27.84 2.13 6.54
N LEU A 49 27.71 3.41 6.18
CA LEU A 49 26.51 4.21 6.39
C LEU A 49 26.03 4.82 5.08
N TYR A 50 24.82 4.40 4.68
CA TYR A 50 24.15 4.89 3.49
C TYR A 50 22.98 5.79 3.87
N LEU A 51 23.08 7.08 3.50
CA LEU A 51 22.10 8.14 3.78
C LEU A 51 21.66 8.88 2.51
N GLN A 52 21.79 8.25 1.35
CA GLN A 52 21.45 8.89 0.07
C GLN A 52 19.97 9.29 -0.01
N ASN A 53 19.73 10.45 -0.63
CA ASN A 53 18.38 10.99 -0.89
C ASN A 53 17.56 11.18 0.39
N ASN A 54 18.12 11.93 1.34
CA ASN A 54 17.43 12.43 2.53
C ASN A 54 17.47 13.97 2.54
N LEU A 55 16.99 14.58 3.62
CA LEU A 55 16.83 16.03 3.75
C LEU A 55 17.75 16.59 4.84
N ILE A 56 18.91 15.96 5.03
CA ILE A 56 19.84 16.25 6.14
C ILE A 56 20.53 17.60 5.85
N PRO A 57 20.32 18.63 6.70
CA PRO A 57 20.89 19.96 6.48
C PRO A 57 22.33 20.07 7.00
N LYS A 58 22.70 19.25 8.00
CA LYS A 58 23.99 19.28 8.67
C LYS A 58 24.42 17.88 9.09
N ILE A 59 25.73 17.62 9.00
CA ILE A 59 26.32 16.39 9.51
C ILE A 59 26.51 16.57 11.03
N GLU A 60 25.81 15.77 11.83
CA GLU A 60 25.90 15.78 13.29
C GLU A 60 25.94 14.35 13.81
N ASN A 61 26.53 14.15 15.00
CA ASN A 61 26.64 12.86 15.70
C ASN A 61 27.41 11.72 14.99
N VAL A 62 27.88 11.92 13.75
CA VAL A 62 28.69 10.91 13.03
C VAL A 62 30.12 10.82 13.59
N GLY A 63 30.68 11.90 14.12
CA GLY A 63 32.08 11.96 14.60
C GLY A 63 32.44 11.01 15.76
N ARG A 64 31.50 10.29 16.34
CA ARG A 64 31.78 9.26 17.38
C ARG A 64 31.94 7.86 16.80
N LEU A 65 31.64 7.66 15.52
CA LEU A 65 31.71 6.38 14.82
C LEU A 65 33.13 6.10 14.35
N LYS A 66 33.97 5.60 15.27
CA LYS A 66 35.41 5.38 15.01
C LYS A 66 35.68 4.35 13.91
N LYS A 67 34.83 3.33 13.79
CA LYS A 67 34.97 2.22 12.82
C LYS A 67 34.35 2.52 11.46
N LEU A 68 33.80 3.72 11.25
CA LEU A 68 33.11 4.06 10.00
C LEU A 68 34.13 4.20 8.87
N GLU A 69 34.06 3.32 7.89
CA GLU A 69 34.95 3.27 6.73
C GLU A 69 34.36 3.95 5.50
N TYR A 70 33.05 3.83 5.28
CA TYR A 70 32.35 4.42 4.15
C TYR A 70 31.10 5.18 4.59
N LEU A 71 31.04 6.45 4.20
CA LEU A 71 29.90 7.33 4.44
C LEU A 71 29.37 7.87 3.12
N ASN A 72 28.12 7.52 2.80
CA ASN A 72 27.42 8.06 1.64
C ASN A 72 26.28 8.97 2.08
N ILE A 73 26.43 10.27 1.88
CA ILE A 73 25.40 11.28 2.14
C ILE A 73 25.08 12.06 0.84
N ALA A 74 25.08 11.38 -0.30
CA ALA A 74 24.73 11.98 -1.57
C ALA A 74 23.27 12.44 -1.61
N LEU A 75 22.95 13.46 -2.42
CA LEU A 75 21.59 14.00 -2.60
C LEU A 75 20.93 14.45 -1.29
N ASN A 76 21.66 15.18 -0.44
CA ASN A 76 21.15 15.76 0.80
C ASN A 76 21.16 17.29 0.75
N ASN A 77 20.93 17.93 1.90
CA ASN A 77 20.87 19.38 2.05
C ASN A 77 22.08 19.95 2.79
N ILE A 78 23.22 19.25 2.76
CA ILE A 78 24.42 19.66 3.51
C ILE A 78 25.02 20.92 2.89
N GLU A 79 25.16 21.97 3.69
CA GLU A 79 25.80 23.22 3.27
C GLU A 79 27.27 23.33 3.71
N ARG A 80 27.67 22.57 4.72
CA ARG A 80 29.00 22.65 5.35
C ARG A 80 29.47 21.29 5.81
N ILE A 81 30.76 21.00 5.61
CA ILE A 81 31.40 19.78 6.09
C ILE A 81 31.84 20.01 7.54
N GLU A 82 31.27 19.27 8.49
CA GLU A 82 31.58 19.40 9.91
C GLU A 82 31.38 18.08 10.65
N ASN A 83 31.90 17.99 11.87
CA ASN A 83 31.69 16.85 12.78
C ASN A 83 32.15 15.47 12.25
N LEU A 84 33.12 15.45 11.34
CA LEU A 84 33.73 14.22 10.80
C LEU A 84 35.13 13.92 11.38
N GLU A 85 35.67 14.81 12.22
CA GLU A 85 37.04 14.72 12.75
C GLU A 85 37.32 13.43 13.53
N GLY A 86 36.33 12.89 14.23
CA GLY A 86 36.47 11.67 15.04
C GLY A 86 36.22 10.35 14.30
N CYS A 87 35.95 10.37 12.99
CA CYS A 87 35.84 9.16 12.17
C CYS A 87 37.23 8.69 11.73
N GLU A 88 37.96 8.04 12.65
CA GLU A 88 39.37 7.67 12.45
C GLU A 88 39.59 6.75 11.23
N GLU A 89 38.71 5.77 11.02
CA GLU A 89 38.82 4.77 9.94
C GLU A 89 38.17 5.16 8.61
N LEU A 90 37.71 6.41 8.44
CA LEU A 90 36.97 6.84 7.25
C LEU A 90 37.86 6.79 6.01
N LYS A 91 37.53 5.93 5.04
CA LYS A 91 38.26 5.71 3.78
C LYS A 91 37.59 6.37 2.59
N LYS A 92 36.25 6.36 2.56
CA LYS A 92 35.45 6.85 1.43
C LYS A 92 34.34 7.77 1.92
N LEU A 93 34.22 8.94 1.32
CA LEU A 93 33.19 9.93 1.63
C LEU A 93 32.50 10.41 0.35
N ASP A 94 31.20 10.18 0.26
CA ASP A 94 30.38 10.64 -0.86
C ASP A 94 29.43 11.76 -0.40
N LEU A 95 29.67 12.96 -0.92
CA LEU A 95 28.89 14.18 -0.71
C LEU A 95 28.32 14.71 -2.02
N THR A 96 28.16 13.85 -3.04
CA THR A 96 27.64 14.20 -4.36
C THR A 96 26.27 14.89 -4.27
N ALA A 97 26.07 15.95 -5.06
CA ALA A 97 24.82 16.69 -5.19
C ALA A 97 24.23 17.20 -3.85
N ASN A 98 25.10 17.80 -3.04
CA ASN A 98 24.75 18.58 -1.85
C ASN A 98 24.84 20.10 -2.15
N PHE A 99 24.78 20.95 -1.12
CA PHE A 99 24.81 22.40 -1.24
C PHE A 99 26.06 23.02 -0.57
N ILE A 100 27.16 22.26 -0.57
CA ILE A 100 28.42 22.69 0.04
C ILE A 100 28.99 23.83 -0.80
N GLY A 101 29.05 25.03 -0.23
CA GLY A 101 29.76 26.16 -0.84
C GLY A 101 30.82 26.78 0.06
N GLU A 102 30.96 26.29 1.30
CA GLU A 102 32.09 26.63 2.16
C GLU A 102 33.23 25.63 1.92
N LEU A 103 34.16 25.97 1.02
CA LEU A 103 35.26 25.06 0.69
C LEU A 103 36.28 24.99 1.84
N SER A 104 36.38 26.03 2.66
CA SER A 104 37.22 26.06 3.86
C SER A 104 36.91 24.92 4.84
N SER A 105 35.68 24.42 4.86
CA SER A 105 35.27 23.35 5.78
C SER A 105 35.90 21.99 5.46
N ILE A 106 36.51 21.82 4.28
CA ILE A 106 37.31 20.63 3.93
C ILE A 106 38.52 20.48 4.85
N GLU A 107 39.01 21.56 5.48
CA GLU A 107 40.12 21.47 6.43
C GLU A 107 39.83 20.52 7.61
N VAL A 108 38.56 20.30 7.95
CA VAL A 108 38.08 19.33 8.94
C VAL A 108 38.47 17.89 8.55
N LEU A 109 38.48 17.58 7.25
CA LEU A 109 38.81 16.23 6.75
C LEU A 109 40.31 15.91 6.86
N LYS A 110 41.17 16.88 7.23
CA LYS A 110 42.60 16.64 7.46
C LYS A 110 42.86 15.65 8.58
N TYR A 111 41.99 15.60 9.59
CA TYR A 111 42.13 14.70 10.72
C TYR A 111 41.84 13.23 10.34
N ASN A 112 41.11 12.99 9.25
CA ASN A 112 40.83 11.65 8.74
C ASN A 112 42.03 11.14 7.92
N ILE A 113 42.99 10.51 8.58
CA ILE A 113 44.25 10.07 7.97
C ILE A 113 44.06 8.95 6.93
N HIS A 114 42.98 8.17 7.03
CA HIS A 114 42.69 7.03 6.16
C HIS A 114 41.81 7.40 4.95
N LEU A 115 41.39 8.67 4.82
CA LEU A 115 40.50 9.12 3.75
C LEU A 115 41.23 9.12 2.39
N LYS A 116 40.78 8.24 1.49
CA LYS A 116 41.36 8.03 0.16
C LYS A 116 40.45 8.52 -0.97
N GLU A 117 39.14 8.39 -0.82
CA GLU A 117 38.16 8.73 -1.86
C GLU A 117 37.19 9.81 -1.36
N LEU A 118 37.06 10.90 -2.13
CA LEU A 118 36.14 12.00 -1.85
C LEU A 118 35.36 12.36 -3.12
N PHE A 119 34.04 12.44 -2.98
CA PHE A 119 33.13 12.88 -4.05
C PHE A 119 32.38 14.14 -3.62
N LEU A 120 32.55 15.21 -4.38
CA LEU A 120 31.94 16.53 -4.19
C LEU A 120 31.22 17.03 -5.45
N VAL A 121 31.13 16.20 -6.50
CA VAL A 121 30.43 16.53 -7.75
C VAL A 121 29.02 17.07 -7.48
N GLY A 122 28.64 18.17 -8.14
CA GLY A 122 27.31 18.76 -8.02
C GLY A 122 27.09 19.61 -6.77
N ASN A 123 28.16 20.03 -6.10
CA ASN A 123 28.13 21.03 -5.03
C ASN A 123 28.51 22.41 -5.58
N PRO A 124 27.94 23.51 -5.05
CA PRO A 124 28.34 24.87 -5.43
C PRO A 124 29.84 25.16 -5.33
N CYS A 125 30.57 24.45 -4.46
CA CYS A 125 32.01 24.58 -4.33
C CYS A 125 32.80 24.08 -5.55
N THR A 126 32.23 23.21 -6.40
CA THR A 126 32.91 22.71 -7.61
C THR A 126 33.04 23.77 -8.71
N ASP A 127 32.22 24.83 -8.63
CA ASP A 127 32.23 25.95 -9.58
C ASP A 127 33.36 26.95 -9.27
N PHE A 128 34.02 26.83 -8.11
CA PHE A 128 35.07 27.76 -7.72
C PHE A 128 36.35 27.57 -8.55
N GLU A 129 36.92 28.69 -8.99
CA GLU A 129 38.20 28.67 -9.68
C GLU A 129 39.30 28.15 -8.75
N GLY A 130 39.97 27.07 -9.16
CA GLY A 130 41.02 26.45 -8.36
C GLY A 130 40.52 25.44 -7.31
N TYR A 131 39.23 25.06 -7.35
CA TYR A 131 38.64 24.08 -6.42
C TYR A 131 39.48 22.81 -6.28
N ARG A 132 39.82 22.16 -7.40
CA ARG A 132 40.57 20.90 -7.39
C ARG A 132 41.96 21.07 -6.78
N GLN A 133 42.67 22.14 -7.16
CA GLN A 133 44.00 22.46 -6.62
C GLN A 133 43.93 22.71 -5.11
N PHE A 134 42.91 23.45 -4.65
CA PHE A 134 42.70 23.71 -3.23
C PHE A 134 42.48 22.42 -2.44
N VAL A 135 41.61 21.53 -2.90
CA VAL A 135 41.32 20.25 -2.22
C VAL A 135 42.56 19.36 -2.20
N VAL A 136 43.24 19.20 -3.34
CA VAL A 136 44.45 18.36 -3.46
C VAL A 136 45.59 18.88 -2.58
N ALA A 137 45.77 20.21 -2.47
CA ALA A 137 46.78 20.81 -1.61
C ALA A 137 46.40 20.80 -0.12
N THR A 138 45.11 20.73 0.21
CA THR A 138 44.61 20.72 1.59
C THR A 138 44.62 19.30 2.16
N LEU A 139 44.21 18.30 1.37
CA LEU A 139 44.08 16.90 1.73
C LEU A 139 45.15 16.05 1.02
N HIS A 140 46.30 15.89 1.69
CA HIS A 140 47.44 15.17 1.14
C HIS A 140 47.24 13.64 1.13
N GLN A 141 46.35 13.13 1.99
CA GLN A 141 46.01 11.71 2.11
C GLN A 141 45.16 11.19 0.96
N LEU A 142 44.52 12.08 0.20
CA LEU A 142 43.52 11.72 -0.79
C LEU A 142 44.16 11.08 -2.03
N GLU A 143 43.64 9.94 -2.47
CA GLU A 143 44.07 9.21 -3.68
C GLU A 143 43.19 9.57 -4.87
N CYS A 144 41.87 9.73 -4.65
CA CYS A 144 40.88 10.02 -5.68
C CYS A 144 39.95 11.17 -5.27
N LEU A 145 39.76 12.12 -6.19
CA LEU A 145 38.79 13.22 -6.07
C LEU A 145 37.86 13.21 -7.27
N ASP A 146 36.54 13.14 -7.02
CA ASP A 146 35.49 13.20 -8.04
C ASP A 146 35.68 12.14 -9.15
N SER A 147 35.94 10.89 -8.75
CA SER A 147 36.24 9.76 -9.63
C SER A 147 37.52 9.91 -10.47
N LYS A 148 38.39 10.88 -10.16
CA LYS A 148 39.67 11.09 -10.82
C LYS A 148 40.82 10.91 -9.85
N GLU A 149 41.74 10.03 -10.19
CA GLU A 149 42.98 9.82 -9.44
C GLU A 149 43.82 11.12 -9.38
N ILE A 150 44.49 11.32 -8.25
CA ILE A 150 45.35 12.47 -8.02
C ILE A 150 46.79 12.06 -8.32
N GLU A 151 47.36 12.63 -9.38
CA GLU A 151 48.75 12.40 -9.71
C GLU A 151 49.70 13.15 -8.77
N ARG A 152 50.91 12.60 -8.58
CA ARG A 152 51.98 13.29 -7.85
C ARG A 152 52.34 14.64 -8.48
N SER A 153 52.30 14.72 -9.81
CA SER A 153 52.59 15.93 -10.58
C SER A 153 51.58 17.05 -10.25
N GLU A 154 50.29 16.69 -10.20
CA GLU A 154 49.19 17.58 -9.84
C GLU A 154 49.34 18.09 -8.42
N ARG A 155 49.68 17.21 -7.46
CA ARG A 155 49.88 17.58 -6.07
C ARG A 155 50.99 18.60 -5.87
N ILE A 156 52.13 18.44 -6.57
CA ILE A 156 53.25 19.40 -6.47
C ILE A 156 52.84 20.77 -7.00
N ARG A 157 52.15 20.84 -8.14
CA ARG A 157 51.66 22.11 -8.70
C ARG A 157 50.64 22.78 -7.78
N ALA A 158 49.68 21.99 -7.27
CA ALA A 158 48.67 22.48 -6.34
C ALA A 158 49.29 23.08 -5.06
N LEU A 159 50.37 22.48 -4.54
CA LEU A 159 51.12 22.99 -3.38
C LEU A 159 51.87 24.31 -3.67
N GLN A 160 52.42 24.47 -4.87
CA GLN A 160 53.12 25.70 -5.27
C GLN A 160 52.17 26.89 -5.35
N ASP A 161 50.99 26.69 -5.94
CA ASP A 161 49.99 27.74 -6.13
C ASP A 161 49.04 27.91 -4.93
N TYR A 162 49.20 27.09 -3.88
CA TYR A 162 48.27 27.01 -2.76
C TYR A 162 47.94 28.36 -2.09
N PRO A 163 48.89 29.27 -1.81
CA PRO A 163 48.59 30.55 -1.15
C PRO A 163 47.64 31.44 -1.97
N GLU A 164 47.88 31.52 -3.28
CA GLU A 164 47.08 32.33 -4.21
C GLU A 164 45.70 31.71 -4.42
N VAL A 165 45.65 30.39 -4.65
CA VAL A 165 44.40 29.64 -4.78
C VAL A 165 43.56 29.78 -3.50
N LYS A 166 44.17 29.63 -2.31
CA LYS A 166 43.48 29.78 -1.02
C LYS A 166 42.86 31.16 -0.85
N LYS A 167 43.54 32.22 -1.30
CA LYS A 167 43.00 33.59 -1.24
C LYS A 167 41.80 33.74 -2.17
N LYS A 168 41.90 33.29 -3.43
CA LYS A 168 40.81 33.32 -4.41
C LYS A 168 39.59 32.52 -3.96
N ILE A 169 39.80 31.34 -3.40
CA ILE A 169 38.73 30.50 -2.83
C ILE A 169 38.03 31.25 -1.69
N ARG A 170 38.77 31.87 -0.76
CA ARG A 170 38.16 32.64 0.34
C ARG A 170 37.32 33.82 -0.14
N GLU A 171 37.72 34.49 -1.21
CA GLU A 171 36.95 35.60 -1.80
C GLU A 171 35.66 35.08 -2.46
N GLN A 172 35.75 34.01 -3.24
CA GLN A 172 34.59 33.34 -3.86
C GLN A 172 33.62 32.78 -2.82
N GLU A 173 34.13 32.16 -1.76
CA GLU A 173 33.37 31.63 -0.64
C GLU A 173 32.59 32.75 0.08
N LYS A 174 33.24 33.88 0.37
CA LYS A 174 32.55 35.04 0.97
C LYS A 174 31.42 35.57 0.06
N ALA A 175 31.67 35.66 -1.24
CA ALA A 175 30.66 36.09 -2.21
C ALA A 175 29.47 35.11 -2.25
N TYR A 176 29.75 33.80 -2.24
CA TYR A 176 28.74 32.75 -2.16
C TYR A 176 27.92 32.84 -0.87
N LEU A 177 28.58 32.97 0.29
CA LEU A 177 27.90 33.09 1.60
C LEU A 177 26.99 34.32 1.65
N LEU A 178 27.43 35.46 1.10
CA LEU A 178 26.60 36.68 1.00
C LEU A 178 25.39 36.48 0.06
N LYS A 179 25.56 35.76 -1.06
CA LYS A 179 24.46 35.39 -1.95
C LYS A 179 23.48 34.46 -1.25
N ARG A 180 23.97 33.40 -0.60
CA ARG A 180 23.15 32.43 0.15
C ARG A 180 22.41 33.06 1.32
N ALA A 181 23.02 34.00 2.03
CA ALA A 181 22.35 34.72 3.12
C ALA A 181 21.12 35.49 2.62
N ARG A 182 21.23 36.17 1.47
CA ARG A 182 20.10 36.83 0.80
C ARG A 182 19.03 35.84 0.35
N GLU A 183 19.42 34.75 -0.28
CA GLU A 183 18.48 33.70 -0.72
C GLU A 183 17.68 33.11 0.46
N LYS A 184 18.33 32.86 1.61
CA LYS A 184 17.67 32.40 2.84
C LYS A 184 16.69 33.43 3.38
N GLU A 185 17.08 34.71 3.40
CA GLU A 185 16.19 35.79 3.86
C GLU A 185 14.94 35.89 2.96
N ASP A 186 15.12 35.83 1.64
CA ASP A 186 14.02 35.88 0.67
C ASP A 186 13.11 34.66 0.78
N ALA A 187 13.67 33.46 0.98
CA ALA A 187 12.89 32.24 1.20
C ALA A 187 12.11 32.28 2.51
N GLN A 188 12.69 32.83 3.59
CA GLN A 188 12.00 33.04 4.86
C GLN A 188 10.82 34.00 4.72
N LYS A 189 11.01 35.13 4.02
CA LYS A 189 9.93 36.07 3.71
C LYS A 189 8.82 35.40 2.92
N ARG A 190 9.14 34.67 1.85
CA ARG A 190 8.15 33.91 1.06
C ARG A 190 7.41 32.88 1.90
N MET A 191 8.11 32.15 2.77
CA MET A 191 7.48 31.18 3.67
C MET A 191 6.52 31.87 4.65
N GLN A 192 6.91 33.04 5.19
CA GLN A 192 6.07 33.81 6.09
C GLN A 192 4.84 34.37 5.37
N GLU A 193 5.00 34.97 4.19
CA GLU A 193 3.89 35.46 3.36
C GLU A 193 2.92 34.32 2.99
N LYS A 194 3.42 33.12 2.66
CA LYS A 194 2.58 31.95 2.40
C LYS A 194 1.82 31.51 3.65
N LYS A 195 2.45 31.53 4.83
CA LYS A 195 1.79 31.23 6.11
C LYS A 195 0.69 32.24 6.43
N GLU A 196 0.97 33.54 6.32
CA GLU A 196 -0.01 34.61 6.55
C GLU A 196 -1.18 34.52 5.56
N LYS A 197 -0.93 34.22 4.29
CA LYS A 197 -1.99 33.95 3.30
C LYS A 197 -2.84 32.73 3.66
N LYS A 198 -2.23 31.63 4.10
CA LYS A 198 -2.94 30.44 4.58
C LYS A 198 -3.79 30.74 5.83
N GLU A 199 -3.26 31.49 6.79
CA GLU A 199 -3.99 31.92 7.99
C GLU A 199 -5.18 32.81 7.66
N ASN A 200 -4.99 33.81 6.78
CA ASN A 200 -6.07 34.69 6.32
C ASN A 200 -7.16 33.92 5.55
N GLN A 201 -6.78 32.96 4.69
CA GLN A 201 -7.76 32.07 4.02
C GLN A 201 -8.51 31.18 5.02
N MET A 202 -7.86 30.72 6.07
CA MET A 202 -8.51 29.88 7.09
C MET A 202 -9.48 30.71 7.95
N GLN A 203 -9.11 31.95 8.30
CA GLN A 203 -9.98 32.89 9.01
C GLN A 203 -11.19 33.32 8.15
N SER A 204 -11.01 33.57 6.85
CA SER A 204 -12.13 33.89 5.97
C SER A 204 -13.09 32.71 5.77
N LYS A 205 -12.58 31.47 5.75
CA LYS A 205 -13.42 30.25 5.75
C LYS A 205 -14.21 30.07 7.04
N LEU A 206 -13.58 30.28 8.20
CA LEU A 206 -14.25 30.17 9.51
C LEU A 206 -15.27 31.29 9.77
N GLY A 207 -15.11 32.45 9.13
CA GLY A 207 -16.03 33.59 9.24
C GLY A 207 -17.35 33.43 8.47
N ILE A 208 -17.44 32.46 7.55
CA ILE A 208 -18.65 32.20 6.75
C ILE A 208 -19.57 31.18 7.47
N ASP A 209 -19.02 30.29 8.31
CA ASP A 209 -19.78 29.21 8.96
C ASP A 209 -20.53 29.64 10.24
N SER A 210 -20.46 30.92 10.66
CA SER A 210 -21.16 31.41 11.86
C SER A 210 -22.57 31.95 11.61
N LEU A 211 -23.04 31.96 10.37
CA LEU A 211 -24.37 32.42 10.04
C LEU A 211 -25.02 31.53 8.96
N ASP A 212 -25.19 30.25 9.26
CA ASP A 212 -26.23 29.39 8.66
C ASP A 212 -26.30 28.05 9.43
N ILE A 213 -26.78 28.12 10.67
CA ILE A 213 -27.41 26.95 11.30
C ILE A 213 -28.91 27.12 11.08
N ILE A 214 -29.43 26.23 10.24
CA ILE A 214 -30.83 25.88 9.90
C ILE A 214 -31.05 26.07 8.40
N CYS A 215 -30.83 24.99 7.64
CA CYS A 215 -31.83 24.39 6.75
C CYS A 215 -31.22 23.12 6.12
N ASP A 216 -31.87 21.99 6.37
CA ASP A 216 -31.63 20.71 5.71
C ASP A 216 -31.81 20.85 4.19
N ASP A 217 -30.77 20.58 3.41
CA ASP A 217 -30.93 20.22 2.00
C ASP A 217 -29.81 19.26 1.54
N GLU A 218 -30.14 17.97 1.49
CA GLU A 218 -29.24 16.83 1.21
C GLU A 218 -28.81 16.68 -0.27
N ASN A 219 -28.78 17.74 -1.10
CA ASN A 219 -28.51 17.56 -2.53
C ASN A 219 -27.42 18.44 -3.18
N HIS A 220 -26.63 19.20 -2.41
CA HIS A 220 -25.57 20.08 -2.97
C HIS A 220 -24.12 19.62 -2.70
N GLN A 221 -23.89 18.44 -2.12
CA GLN A 221 -22.54 17.93 -1.86
C GLN A 221 -21.69 17.62 -3.12
N PRO A 222 -22.20 17.06 -4.23
CA PRO A 222 -21.32 16.63 -5.32
C PRO A 222 -20.69 17.80 -6.09
N GLU A 223 -21.37 18.94 -6.24
CA GLU A 223 -20.85 20.10 -6.99
C GLU A 223 -19.78 20.87 -6.20
N ARG A 224 -19.98 21.07 -4.89
CA ARG A 224 -18.96 21.68 -4.00
C ARG A 224 -17.72 20.82 -3.89
N GLU A 225 -17.91 19.50 -3.81
CA GLU A 225 -16.80 18.57 -3.89
C GLU A 225 -16.09 18.74 -5.23
N GLN A 226 -16.76 18.58 -6.38
CA GLN A 226 -16.20 18.74 -7.74
C GLN A 226 -15.38 20.02 -7.93
N GLN A 227 -15.91 21.19 -7.53
CA GLN A 227 -15.19 22.46 -7.59
C GLN A 227 -13.93 22.46 -6.72
N THR A 228 -13.98 21.86 -5.53
CA THR A 228 -12.81 21.73 -4.66
C THR A 228 -11.73 20.84 -5.29
N TRP A 229 -12.10 19.78 -6.02
CA TRP A 229 -11.12 18.91 -6.71
C TRP A 229 -10.43 19.64 -7.86
N GLU A 230 -11.19 20.38 -8.69
CA GLU A 230 -10.62 21.16 -9.79
C GLU A 230 -9.67 22.26 -9.29
N GLU A 231 -10.02 22.94 -8.20
CA GLU A 231 -9.14 23.92 -7.54
C GLU A 231 -7.85 23.26 -6.99
N THR A 232 -7.93 22.04 -6.45
CA THR A 232 -6.72 21.35 -5.93
C THR A 232 -5.77 20.95 -7.06
N ASP A 233 -6.29 20.47 -8.19
CA ASP A 233 -5.47 20.03 -9.31
C ASP A 233 -4.80 21.21 -10.05
N ASP A 234 -5.46 22.37 -10.10
CA ASP A 234 -4.88 23.59 -10.65
C ASP A 234 -3.82 24.22 -9.74
N GLU A 235 -4.02 24.17 -8.42
CA GLU A 235 -2.98 24.55 -7.45
C GLU A 235 -1.75 23.63 -7.54
N ASP A 236 -1.95 22.32 -7.65
CA ASP A 236 -0.91 21.31 -7.86
C ASP A 236 -0.11 21.63 -9.12
N ARG A 237 -0.79 21.90 -10.24
CA ARG A 237 -0.12 22.25 -11.50
C ARG A 237 0.72 23.52 -11.36
N ARG A 238 0.15 24.57 -10.76
CA ARG A 238 0.87 25.83 -10.52
C ARG A 238 2.11 25.64 -9.64
N PHE A 239 2.03 24.79 -8.62
CA PHE A 239 3.15 24.49 -7.75
C PHE A 239 4.32 23.84 -8.49
N TRP A 240 4.04 22.84 -9.35
CA TRP A 240 5.09 22.12 -10.08
C TRP A 240 5.63 22.86 -11.30
N GLU A 241 4.84 23.74 -11.92
CA GLU A 241 5.27 24.54 -13.07
C GLU A 241 6.02 25.82 -12.70
N GLU A 242 5.89 26.32 -11.46
CA GLU A 242 6.59 27.51 -10.99
C GLU A 242 8.12 27.28 -10.91
N PRO A 243 8.95 28.06 -11.64
CA PRO A 243 10.40 27.93 -11.53
C PRO A 243 10.89 28.33 -10.14
N THR A 244 11.48 27.38 -9.41
CA THR A 244 12.04 27.61 -8.08
C THR A 244 13.57 27.58 -8.11
N PRO A 245 14.25 28.36 -7.25
CA PRO A 245 15.70 28.35 -7.18
C PRO A 245 16.20 27.02 -6.59
N TYR A 246 17.33 26.51 -7.09
CA TYR A 246 17.94 25.28 -6.57
C TYR A 246 18.58 25.54 -5.20
N THR A 247 17.78 25.45 -4.15
CA THR A 247 18.20 25.68 -2.75
C THR A 247 17.65 24.60 -1.82
N PRO A 248 18.26 24.40 -0.64
CA PRO A 248 17.74 23.48 0.37
C PRO A 248 16.30 23.76 0.79
N GLU A 249 15.94 25.04 0.93
CA GLU A 249 14.61 25.46 1.37
C GLU A 249 13.55 25.14 0.33
N SER A 250 13.83 25.35 -0.96
CA SER A 250 12.94 24.96 -2.06
C SER A 250 12.77 23.44 -2.13
N ARG A 251 13.82 22.65 -1.86
CA ARG A 251 13.71 21.19 -1.78
C ARG A 251 12.82 20.75 -0.61
N LEU A 252 12.97 21.36 0.58
CA LEU A 252 12.11 21.10 1.73
C LEU A 252 10.66 21.51 1.48
N GLU A 253 10.43 22.61 0.76
CA GLU A 253 9.09 23.06 0.38
C GLU A 253 8.39 22.06 -0.54
N ALA A 254 9.07 21.58 -1.60
CA ALA A 254 8.57 20.54 -2.49
C ALA A 254 8.23 19.25 -1.75
N HIS A 255 9.08 18.85 -0.81
CA HIS A 255 8.84 17.66 0.01
C HIS A 255 7.62 17.82 0.93
N ARG A 256 7.51 18.95 1.66
CA ARG A 256 6.34 19.26 2.50
C ARG A 256 5.05 19.29 1.70
N TYR A 257 5.11 19.79 0.46
CA TYR A 257 3.96 19.81 -0.43
C TYR A 257 3.48 18.40 -0.79
N ILE A 258 4.42 17.51 -1.14
CA ILE A 258 4.12 16.09 -1.41
C ILE A 258 3.52 15.42 -0.17
N GLU A 259 4.08 15.65 1.02
CA GLU A 259 3.54 15.09 2.28
C GLU A 259 2.12 15.57 2.57
N GLU A 260 1.86 16.88 2.43
CA GLU A 260 0.53 17.46 2.62
C GLU A 260 -0.48 16.81 1.66
N ARG A 261 -0.07 16.57 0.41
CA ARG A 261 -0.89 15.92 -0.61
C ARG A 261 -1.17 14.44 -0.27
N ARG A 262 -0.15 13.69 0.13
CA ARG A 262 -0.31 12.29 0.59
C ARG A 262 -1.25 12.20 1.79
N ALA A 263 -1.16 13.14 2.73
CA ALA A 263 -2.06 13.21 3.88
C ALA A 263 -3.50 13.51 3.46
N LYS A 264 -3.71 14.48 2.55
CA LYS A 264 -5.04 14.78 1.98
C LYS A 264 -5.63 13.57 1.26
N ASP A 265 -4.85 12.86 0.46
CA ASP A 265 -5.28 11.66 -0.26
C ASP A 265 -5.64 10.52 0.71
N SER A 266 -4.85 10.32 1.78
CA SER A 266 -5.16 9.34 2.84
C SER A 266 -6.49 9.66 3.56
N ILE A 267 -6.73 10.93 3.88
CA ILE A 267 -8.01 11.39 4.46
C ILE A 267 -9.18 11.21 3.47
N ARG A 268 -8.95 11.43 2.17
CA ARG A 268 -9.95 11.17 1.13
C ARG A 268 -10.30 9.69 1.04
N GLU A 269 -9.31 8.80 1.13
CA GLU A 269 -9.53 7.36 1.12
C GLU A 269 -10.28 6.84 2.35
N SER A 270 -10.03 7.42 3.53
CA SER A 270 -10.79 7.06 4.74
C SER A 270 -12.24 7.51 4.64
N LYS A 271 -12.50 8.76 4.19
CA LYS A 271 -13.87 9.29 4.01
C LYS A 271 -14.70 8.51 3.00
N LYS A 272 -14.10 8.00 1.91
CA LYS A 272 -14.81 7.18 0.91
C LYS A 272 -15.35 5.85 1.47
N LYS A 273 -14.84 5.36 2.62
CA LYS A 273 -15.21 4.08 3.20
C LYS A 273 -16.40 4.16 4.17
N GLU A 274 -16.80 5.35 4.62
CA GLU A 274 -17.90 5.55 5.55
C GLU A 274 -19.17 6.04 4.83
N LYS A 275 -19.90 5.14 4.17
CA LYS A 275 -21.30 5.42 3.82
C LYS A 275 -22.16 5.13 5.06
N PRO A 276 -23.03 6.05 5.51
CA PRO A 276 -23.92 5.76 6.63
C PRO A 276 -24.84 4.58 6.26
N LEU A 277 -24.90 3.58 7.15
CA LEU A 277 -25.83 2.47 6.99
C LEU A 277 -27.25 3.03 7.05
N ARG A 278 -27.99 2.99 5.93
CA ARG A 278 -29.41 3.35 5.92
C ARG A 278 -30.16 2.43 6.87
N THR A 279 -30.81 2.99 7.88
CA THR A 279 -31.65 2.24 8.82
C THR A 279 -32.92 1.78 8.10
N LEU A 280 -33.09 0.46 7.96
CA LEU A 280 -34.26 -0.18 7.32
C LEU A 280 -35.52 -0.20 8.21
N ILE A 281 -35.44 0.45 9.37
CA ILE A 281 -36.46 0.53 10.41
C ILE A 281 -36.50 1.98 10.87
N THR A 282 -37.69 2.58 10.92
CA THR A 282 -37.85 3.93 11.46
C THR A 282 -37.57 3.96 12.97
N THR A 283 -37.30 5.13 13.54
CA THR A 283 -37.13 5.31 14.99
C THR A 283 -38.34 4.87 15.83
N GLU A 284 -39.50 4.62 15.19
CA GLU A 284 -40.73 4.10 15.77
C GLU A 284 -40.90 2.57 15.65
N GLY A 285 -39.89 1.85 15.13
CA GLY A 285 -39.94 0.38 15.00
C GLY A 285 -40.81 -0.14 13.84
N LYS A 286 -41.29 0.72 12.95
CA LYS A 286 -42.05 0.31 11.76
C LYS A 286 -41.08 -0.11 10.65
N ALA A 287 -41.25 -1.33 10.16
CA ALA A 287 -40.49 -1.84 9.01
C ALA A 287 -40.94 -1.12 7.73
N LEU A 288 -39.99 -0.74 6.88
CA LEU A 288 -40.26 -0.11 5.58
C LEU A 288 -40.12 -1.14 4.45
N ASN A 289 -40.92 -0.98 3.40
CA ASN A 289 -40.75 -1.73 2.15
C ASN A 289 -39.56 -1.17 1.37
N VAL A 290 -38.58 -2.02 1.05
CA VAL A 290 -37.34 -1.64 0.38
C VAL A 290 -37.05 -2.65 -0.74
N ASN A 291 -36.91 -2.19 -1.97
CA ASN A 291 -36.46 -3.02 -3.10
C ASN A 291 -35.25 -2.37 -3.78
N GLU A 292 -34.13 -2.25 -3.07
CA GLU A 292 -32.86 -1.78 -3.63
C GLU A 292 -32.34 -2.60 -4.82
N PRO A 293 -32.50 -3.94 -4.87
CA PRO A 293 -32.01 -4.71 -6.01
C PRO A 293 -32.93 -4.62 -7.24
N LYS A 294 -34.09 -3.93 -7.14
CA LYS A 294 -35.10 -3.81 -8.21
C LYS A 294 -35.51 -5.16 -8.80
N LEU A 295 -35.65 -6.16 -7.93
CA LEU A 295 -36.05 -7.50 -8.34
C LEU A 295 -37.55 -7.52 -8.58
N HIS A 296 -37.95 -8.29 -9.60
CA HIS A 296 -39.34 -8.61 -9.80
C HIS A 296 -39.78 -9.60 -8.71
N PHE A 297 -40.91 -9.32 -8.06
CA PHE A 297 -41.44 -10.17 -7.01
C PHE A 297 -42.95 -10.35 -7.16
N THR A 298 -43.45 -11.47 -6.66
CA THR A 298 -44.88 -11.77 -6.59
C THR A 298 -45.16 -12.38 -5.22
N LEU A 299 -46.13 -11.84 -4.50
CA LEU A 299 -46.59 -12.37 -3.22
C LEU A 299 -47.98 -12.96 -3.44
N GLU A 300 -48.10 -14.26 -3.29
CA GLU A 300 -49.36 -15.00 -3.40
C GLU A 300 -49.85 -15.41 -2.01
N ASP A 301 -51.15 -15.27 -1.77
CA ASP A 301 -51.83 -15.73 -0.57
C ASP A 301 -52.56 -17.03 -0.90
N ASP A 302 -52.04 -18.15 -0.38
CA ASP A 302 -52.63 -19.47 -0.54
C ASP A 302 -53.54 -19.76 0.65
N GLU A 303 -54.82 -19.36 0.52
CA GLU A 303 -55.86 -19.55 1.54
C GLU A 303 -56.13 -21.04 1.84
N GLU A 304 -55.89 -21.96 0.89
CA GLU A 304 -56.13 -23.40 1.08
C GLU A 304 -55.08 -24.05 1.98
N ASN A 305 -53.83 -23.60 1.90
CA ASN A 305 -52.72 -24.10 2.71
C ASN A 305 -52.31 -23.15 3.84
N ASN A 306 -53.04 -22.04 4.03
CA ASN A 306 -52.82 -21.02 5.06
C ASN A 306 -51.36 -20.51 5.08
N GLN A 307 -50.81 -20.19 3.90
CA GLN A 307 -49.42 -19.77 3.74
C GLN A 307 -49.29 -18.63 2.72
N PHE A 308 -48.35 -17.73 2.93
CA PHE A 308 -47.89 -16.80 1.90
C PHE A 308 -46.74 -17.41 1.11
N ILE A 309 -46.75 -17.20 -0.20
CA ILE A 309 -45.68 -17.61 -1.10
C ILE A 309 -45.10 -16.36 -1.75
N LEU A 310 -43.84 -16.04 -1.43
CA LEU A 310 -43.09 -14.97 -2.06
C LEU A 310 -42.16 -15.55 -3.13
N ASP A 311 -42.44 -15.25 -4.40
CA ASP A 311 -41.53 -15.52 -5.51
C ASP A 311 -40.67 -14.28 -5.81
N LEU A 312 -39.35 -14.42 -5.71
CA LEU A 312 -38.36 -13.41 -6.03
C LEU A 312 -37.51 -13.87 -7.20
N ALA A 313 -37.53 -13.11 -8.30
CA ALA A 313 -36.73 -13.40 -9.49
C ALA A 313 -35.25 -13.00 -9.26
N VAL A 314 -34.47 -13.90 -8.66
CA VAL A 314 -33.04 -13.69 -8.40
C VAL A 314 -32.21 -14.09 -9.64
N TYR A 315 -31.01 -13.52 -9.80
CA TYR A 315 -30.14 -13.85 -10.92
C TYR A 315 -29.78 -15.36 -10.96
N ARG A 316 -29.91 -15.98 -12.14
CA ARG A 316 -29.68 -17.41 -12.41
C ARG A 316 -28.31 -17.91 -11.90
N HIS A 317 -27.27 -17.10 -12.07
CA HIS A 317 -25.88 -17.45 -11.71
C HIS A 317 -25.42 -16.86 -10.37
N LEU A 318 -26.33 -16.47 -9.48
CA LEU A 318 -25.96 -15.99 -8.15
C LEU A 318 -25.66 -17.16 -7.21
N ASP A 319 -24.51 -17.10 -6.53
CA ASP A 319 -24.12 -18.07 -5.51
C ASP A 319 -25.00 -17.95 -4.26
N THR A 320 -25.31 -19.08 -3.62
CA THR A 320 -26.09 -19.14 -2.38
C THR A 320 -25.41 -18.42 -1.22
N SER A 321 -24.08 -18.29 -1.23
CA SER A 321 -23.35 -17.53 -0.21
C SER A 321 -23.59 -16.01 -0.27
N LEU A 322 -24.12 -15.49 -1.39
CA LEU A 322 -24.43 -14.06 -1.59
C LEU A 322 -25.91 -13.75 -1.37
N LEU A 323 -26.65 -14.71 -0.81
CA LEU A 323 -28.06 -14.64 -0.48
C LEU A 323 -28.25 -14.93 1.00
N ASP A 324 -28.92 -14.01 1.69
CA ASP A 324 -29.30 -14.17 3.08
C ASP A 324 -30.79 -13.88 3.22
N VAL A 325 -31.55 -14.83 3.77
CA VAL A 325 -33.02 -14.78 3.88
C VAL A 325 -33.38 -14.82 5.34
N ASP A 326 -34.01 -13.75 5.80
CA ASP A 326 -34.46 -13.55 7.17
C ASP A 326 -35.96 -13.31 7.19
N VAL A 327 -36.70 -14.22 7.81
CA VAL A 327 -38.16 -14.16 7.93
C VAL A 327 -38.50 -13.78 9.35
N GLN A 328 -39.15 -12.63 9.52
CA GLN A 328 -39.68 -12.16 10.80
C GLN A 328 -41.21 -12.22 10.76
N PRO A 329 -41.89 -12.25 11.93
CA PRO A 329 -43.36 -12.33 11.97
C PRO A 329 -44.07 -11.22 11.19
N THR A 330 -43.47 -10.02 11.10
CA THR A 330 -44.08 -8.84 10.47
C THR A 330 -43.46 -8.44 9.13
N TYR A 331 -42.31 -9.00 8.75
CA TYR A 331 -41.63 -8.67 7.49
C TYR A 331 -40.67 -9.78 7.05
N VAL A 332 -40.39 -9.83 5.75
CA VAL A 332 -39.36 -10.69 5.18
C VAL A 332 -38.24 -9.84 4.60
N ARG A 333 -36.99 -10.20 4.88
CA ARG A 333 -35.79 -9.54 4.40
C ARG A 333 -34.91 -10.52 3.63
N VAL A 334 -34.59 -10.18 2.38
CA VAL A 334 -33.68 -10.93 1.52
C VAL A 334 -32.53 -10.02 1.12
N ARG A 335 -31.30 -10.33 1.54
CA ARG A 335 -30.10 -9.60 1.09
C ARG A 335 -29.53 -10.27 -0.14
N VAL A 336 -29.45 -9.53 -1.24
CA VAL A 336 -28.91 -9.99 -2.52
C VAL A 336 -27.65 -9.17 -2.83
N LYS A 337 -26.47 -9.80 -2.82
CA LYS A 337 -25.17 -9.10 -2.99
C LYS A 337 -25.02 -7.88 -2.06
N GLY A 338 -25.45 -8.00 -0.81
CA GLY A 338 -25.41 -6.93 0.20
C GLY A 338 -26.51 -5.87 0.08
N LYS A 339 -27.36 -5.90 -0.95
CA LYS A 339 -28.51 -5.01 -1.09
C LYS A 339 -29.76 -5.63 -0.45
N PRO A 340 -30.39 -4.98 0.54
CA PRO A 340 -31.61 -5.47 1.17
C PRO A 340 -32.84 -5.32 0.24
N PHE A 341 -33.58 -6.43 0.09
CA PHE A 341 -34.99 -6.44 -0.23
C PHE A 341 -35.76 -6.67 1.07
N GLN A 342 -36.68 -5.80 1.45
CA GLN A 342 -37.52 -5.94 2.63
C GLN A 342 -38.97 -5.71 2.24
N LEU A 343 -39.84 -6.63 2.63
CA LEU A 343 -41.28 -6.54 2.37
C LEU A 343 -42.04 -6.78 3.69
N VAL A 344 -42.86 -5.83 4.09
CA VAL A 344 -43.77 -5.93 5.23
C VAL A 344 -44.91 -6.87 4.85
N LEU A 345 -45.18 -7.84 5.72
CA LEU A 345 -46.24 -8.83 5.51
C LEU A 345 -47.58 -8.27 6.01
N PRO A 346 -48.70 -8.57 5.33
CA PRO A 346 -50.02 -8.07 5.73
C PRO A 346 -50.56 -8.77 6.98
N GLU A 347 -50.16 -10.01 7.25
CA GLU A 347 -50.53 -10.79 8.44
C GLU A 347 -49.29 -11.44 9.06
N GLU A 348 -49.38 -11.79 10.35
CA GLU A 348 -48.28 -12.44 11.06
C GLU A 348 -48.03 -13.85 10.54
N VAL A 349 -46.76 -14.20 10.36
CA VAL A 349 -46.31 -15.52 9.90
C VAL A 349 -45.50 -16.24 10.97
N LYS A 350 -45.49 -17.58 10.92
CA LYS A 350 -44.65 -18.42 11.80
C LYS A 350 -43.25 -18.57 11.18
N PRO A 351 -42.21 -17.89 11.70
CA PRO A 351 -40.86 -17.94 11.11
C PRO A 351 -40.26 -19.35 11.20
N ASP A 352 -40.52 -20.09 12.28
CA ASP A 352 -39.98 -21.43 12.53
C ASP A 352 -40.43 -22.48 11.50
N SER A 353 -41.57 -22.24 10.85
CA SER A 353 -42.14 -23.14 9.83
C SER A 353 -41.92 -22.64 8.41
N SER A 354 -41.25 -21.50 8.25
CA SER A 354 -41.00 -20.90 6.94
C SER A 354 -39.86 -21.61 6.22
N THR A 355 -39.99 -21.81 4.90
CA THR A 355 -38.95 -22.45 4.09
C THR A 355 -38.61 -21.62 2.87
N ALA A 356 -37.31 -21.51 2.56
CA ALA A 356 -36.81 -20.82 1.38
C ALA A 356 -36.15 -21.83 0.44
N LYS A 357 -36.58 -21.86 -0.83
CA LYS A 357 -36.03 -22.74 -1.87
C LYS A 357 -35.61 -21.91 -3.08
N ARG A 358 -34.39 -22.13 -3.54
CA ARG A 358 -33.86 -21.49 -4.75
C ARG A 358 -33.79 -22.49 -5.90
N SER A 359 -34.31 -22.09 -7.05
CA SER A 359 -34.13 -22.80 -8.30
C SER A 359 -32.82 -22.38 -8.97
N GLN A 360 -31.88 -23.32 -9.13
CA GLN A 360 -30.62 -23.05 -9.84
C GLN A 360 -30.83 -22.88 -11.35
N THR A 361 -31.88 -23.51 -11.90
CA THR A 361 -32.16 -23.50 -13.34
C THR A 361 -32.88 -22.24 -13.79
N THR A 362 -33.85 -21.76 -13.00
CA THR A 362 -34.67 -20.59 -13.34
C THR A 362 -34.23 -19.31 -12.62
N GLY A 363 -33.48 -19.41 -11.52
CA GLY A 363 -33.02 -18.26 -10.73
C GLY A 363 -34.04 -17.76 -9.70
N HIS A 364 -35.26 -18.29 -9.69
CA HIS A 364 -36.31 -17.88 -8.75
C HIS A 364 -36.04 -18.38 -7.33
N LEU A 365 -36.22 -17.50 -6.36
CA LEU A 365 -36.20 -17.78 -4.92
C LEU A 365 -37.64 -17.76 -4.42
N ILE A 366 -38.12 -18.91 -3.95
CA ILE A 366 -39.47 -19.07 -3.42
C ILE A 366 -39.37 -19.17 -1.90
N VAL A 367 -40.05 -18.27 -1.19
CA VAL A 367 -40.15 -18.28 0.27
C VAL A 367 -41.59 -18.60 0.65
N SER A 368 -41.81 -19.76 1.26
CA SER A 368 -43.10 -20.21 1.80
C SER A 368 -43.17 -19.88 3.28
N MET A 369 -44.18 -19.09 3.67
CA MET A 369 -44.35 -18.52 5.01
C MET A 369 -45.76 -18.84 5.54
N PRO A 370 -45.92 -19.84 6.41
CA PRO A 370 -47.22 -20.18 7.00
C PRO A 370 -47.78 -19.07 7.88
N LYS A 371 -49.08 -18.77 7.76
CA LYS A 371 -49.77 -17.75 8.58
C LYS A 371 -49.88 -18.19 10.04
N ALA A 372 -49.82 -17.23 10.96
CA ALA A 372 -49.91 -17.48 12.40
C ALA A 372 -51.36 -17.79 12.86
N ASN A 373 -52.36 -17.20 12.20
CA ASN A 373 -53.77 -17.42 12.50
C ASN A 373 -54.25 -18.75 11.89
N GLU A 374 -54.55 -19.74 12.73
CA GLU A 374 -55.13 -21.01 12.30
C GLU A 374 -56.63 -20.84 12.02
N ILE A 375 -57.02 -20.77 10.74
CA ILE A 375 -58.41 -21.04 10.35
C ILE A 375 -58.56 -22.56 10.29
N ILE A 376 -59.22 -23.15 11.29
CA ILE A 376 -59.54 -24.58 11.31
C ILE A 376 -60.59 -24.86 10.24
N LEU A 377 -60.16 -25.22 9.03
CA LEU A 377 -61.04 -25.89 8.07
C LEU A 377 -61.07 -27.39 8.39
N ALA A 378 -62.18 -27.82 8.99
CA ALA A 378 -62.44 -29.21 9.33
C ALA A 378 -62.44 -30.08 8.06
N ARG A 379 -61.36 -30.83 7.83
CA ARG A 379 -61.37 -31.95 6.89
C ARG A 379 -62.27 -33.05 7.47
N GLN A 380 -63.45 -33.25 6.89
CA GLN A 380 -64.32 -34.40 7.21
C GLN A 380 -63.57 -35.70 6.87
N LYS A 381 -63.08 -36.40 7.90
CA LYS A 381 -62.76 -37.82 7.83
C LYS A 381 -64.05 -38.60 8.08
N VAL A 382 -64.58 -39.27 7.05
CA VAL A 382 -65.59 -40.31 7.26
C VAL A 382 -64.86 -41.58 7.70
N SER A 383 -64.97 -41.90 8.99
CA SER A 383 -64.63 -43.21 9.55
C SER A 383 -65.88 -44.08 9.59
N THR A 384 -65.82 -45.27 9.01
CA THR A 384 -66.79 -46.35 9.27
C THR A 384 -66.04 -47.58 9.74
N SER A 385 -66.41 -48.10 10.91
CA SER A 385 -65.81 -49.29 11.53
C SER A 385 -66.89 -50.26 12.03
N ILE A 386 -66.99 -51.41 11.32
CA ILE A 386 -67.18 -52.84 11.73
C ILE A 386 -68.50 -53.25 12.47
N LYS A 387 -69.21 -54.40 12.31
CA LYS A 387 -68.99 -55.82 11.90
C LYS A 387 -70.30 -56.45 11.33
N THR A 388 -70.27 -57.51 10.49
CA THR A 388 -70.50 -58.92 10.90
C THR A 388 -70.26 -59.97 9.77
N SER A 389 -69.65 -61.09 10.17
CA SER A 389 -69.74 -62.53 9.76
C SER A 389 -69.73 -63.07 8.31
N ASP A 390 -68.77 -64.00 8.11
CA ASP A 390 -68.78 -65.31 7.43
C ASP A 390 -68.84 -65.47 5.89
N SER A 391 -67.72 -65.95 5.30
CA SER A 391 -67.50 -67.33 4.78
C SER A 391 -66.56 -67.45 3.55
N ASN A 392 -65.60 -68.38 3.65
CA ASN A 392 -64.94 -69.26 2.65
C ASN A 392 -64.17 -68.73 1.40
N THR A 393 -62.82 -68.81 1.48
CA THR A 393 -61.80 -69.50 0.61
C THR A 393 -61.88 -69.47 -0.96
N PRO A 394 -60.76 -69.71 -1.70
CA PRO A 394 -59.48 -68.97 -1.80
C PRO A 394 -58.99 -68.78 -3.28
N GLN A 395 -57.95 -67.96 -3.56
CA GLN A 395 -56.89 -68.19 -4.60
C GLN A 395 -55.96 -66.94 -4.70
N LYS A 396 -54.67 -67.07 -4.35
CA LYS A 396 -53.47 -67.11 -5.24
C LYS A 396 -53.33 -65.86 -6.13
N ASN A 397 -52.22 -65.11 -6.22
CA ASN A 397 -50.80 -65.40 -6.04
C ASN A 397 -49.96 -64.09 -6.05
N THR A 398 -48.83 -64.11 -5.31
CA THR A 398 -47.54 -63.39 -5.52
C THR A 398 -47.52 -61.84 -5.55
N GLY A 399 -46.64 -61.12 -4.82
CA GLY A 399 -45.49 -61.51 -4.02
C GLY A 399 -45.00 -60.42 -3.06
N SER A 400 -44.34 -60.90 -2.01
CA SER A 400 -43.59 -60.24 -0.93
C SER A 400 -42.45 -59.33 -1.45
N GLY A 401 -41.95 -58.35 -0.70
CA GLY A 401 -42.13 -58.16 0.73
C GLY A 401 -41.40 -56.94 1.30
N GLN A 402 -41.58 -56.86 2.62
CA GLN A 402 -41.04 -55.94 3.61
C GLN A 402 -39.66 -55.34 3.36
N VAL A 403 -39.59 -54.05 3.68
CA VAL A 403 -38.39 -53.36 4.15
C VAL A 403 -38.11 -53.83 5.58
N GLU A 404 -36.94 -54.40 5.84
CA GLU A 404 -36.30 -54.41 7.15
C GLU A 404 -34.84 -53.95 7.03
N LYS A 405 -34.40 -53.25 8.07
CA LYS A 405 -33.22 -52.38 8.18
C LYS A 405 -31.90 -53.15 8.16
N LEU A 406 -30.77 -52.48 7.90
CA LEU A 406 -29.46 -52.97 8.35
C LEU A 406 -28.52 -51.86 8.81
N GLU A 407 -27.78 -52.20 9.86
CA GLU A 407 -26.82 -51.42 10.65
C GLU A 407 -25.48 -51.19 9.93
N VAL A 408 -24.72 -50.21 10.42
CA VAL A 408 -23.48 -49.72 9.82
C VAL A 408 -22.28 -50.38 10.52
N ASP A 409 -21.51 -51.19 9.80
CA ASP A 409 -20.24 -51.76 10.28
C ASP A 409 -19.06 -50.79 10.04
N PRO A 410 -18.31 -50.37 11.08
CA PRO A 410 -17.23 -49.38 10.97
C PRO A 410 -15.85 -49.96 10.57
N SER A 411 -15.79 -51.10 9.88
CA SER A 411 -14.51 -51.80 9.57
C SER A 411 -14.12 -51.85 8.09
N LYS A 412 -14.63 -50.94 7.24
CA LYS A 412 -14.19 -50.83 5.84
C LYS A 412 -13.83 -49.38 5.46
N TYR A 413 -12.69 -48.92 5.98
CA TYR A 413 -11.96 -47.79 5.42
C TYR A 413 -10.93 -48.32 4.40
N SER A 414 -11.02 -47.90 3.15
CA SER A 414 -9.91 -48.00 2.20
C SER A 414 -9.86 -46.75 1.33
N PHE A 415 -8.86 -45.91 1.57
CA PHE A 415 -8.47 -44.83 0.67
C PHE A 415 -7.99 -45.41 -0.67
N PRO A 416 -8.41 -44.89 -1.84
CA PRO A 416 -7.80 -45.27 -3.10
C PRO A 416 -6.53 -44.47 -3.39
N ASP A 417 -5.45 -45.22 -3.63
CA ASP A 417 -4.14 -44.79 -4.13
C ASP A 417 -4.23 -44.31 -5.59
N VAL A 418 -3.65 -43.14 -5.88
CA VAL A 418 -3.76 -42.37 -7.15
C VAL A 418 -2.74 -42.78 -8.21
N THR A 419 -2.00 -43.88 -8.01
CA THR A 419 -0.87 -44.27 -8.87
C THR A 419 -1.23 -45.05 -10.15
N LYS A 420 -2.48 -45.08 -10.62
CA LYS A 420 -2.89 -45.84 -11.82
C LYS A 420 -3.83 -45.13 -12.82
N ILE A 421 -3.84 -43.80 -12.88
CA ILE A 421 -4.69 -43.05 -13.82
C ILE A 421 -3.88 -42.44 -14.98
N ILE A 422 -3.00 -43.20 -15.65
CA ILE A 422 -2.61 -42.89 -17.03
C ILE A 422 -2.27 -44.20 -17.74
N GLN A 423 -3.17 -44.71 -18.58
CA GLN A 423 -2.80 -45.43 -19.80
C GLN A 423 -3.77 -45.06 -20.92
N GLU A 424 -3.15 -44.61 -22.00
CA GLU A 424 -3.70 -44.06 -23.23
C GLU A 424 -4.49 -45.11 -24.02
N LYS A 425 -5.59 -44.68 -24.67
CA LYS A 425 -5.97 -45.25 -25.97
C LYS A 425 -6.79 -44.29 -26.82
N GLU A 426 -6.54 -44.42 -28.11
CA GLU A 426 -6.62 -43.41 -29.16
C GLU A 426 -8.02 -43.09 -29.70
N GLN A 427 -8.02 -41.96 -30.40
CA GLN A 427 -9.08 -41.26 -31.11
C GLN A 427 -9.60 -42.00 -32.35
N ILE A 428 -10.88 -41.83 -32.65
CA ILE A 428 -11.40 -41.80 -34.03
C ILE A 428 -12.40 -40.63 -34.12
N GLY A 429 -12.19 -39.71 -35.07
CA GLY A 429 -13.25 -38.80 -35.52
C GLY A 429 -12.88 -37.33 -35.72
N GLN A 430 -12.09 -37.08 -36.76
CA GLN A 430 -11.78 -35.84 -37.51
C GLN A 430 -12.60 -34.55 -37.26
N GLY A 431 -11.84 -33.45 -37.10
CA GLY A 431 -12.19 -32.08 -37.47
C GLY A 431 -10.87 -31.30 -37.76
N PRO A 432 -10.83 -30.38 -38.74
CA PRO A 432 -9.60 -30.04 -39.46
C PRO A 432 -8.82 -28.87 -38.85
N ILE A 433 -7.53 -28.81 -39.20
CA ILE A 433 -6.54 -27.69 -39.09
C ILE A 433 -5.41 -27.99 -38.08
N SER A 434 -4.19 -28.01 -38.64
CA SER A 434 -2.94 -28.53 -38.11
C SER A 434 -2.11 -27.52 -37.30
N PHE A 435 -1.42 -28.03 -36.28
CA PHE A 435 -0.45 -27.37 -35.40
C PHE A 435 0.93 -27.12 -36.05
N GLN A 436 1.67 -26.11 -35.56
CA GLN A 436 2.92 -26.32 -34.78
C GLN A 436 3.51 -25.00 -34.19
N PRO A 437 3.77 -24.95 -32.87
CA PRO A 437 4.72 -24.01 -32.25
C PRO A 437 6.11 -24.63 -32.08
N ARG A 438 7.16 -23.84 -32.35
CA ARG A 438 8.58 -24.19 -32.17
C ARG A 438 8.98 -24.16 -30.68
N LYS A 439 9.70 -25.20 -30.23
CA LYS A 439 10.43 -25.23 -28.96
C LYS A 439 11.91 -24.89 -29.15
N ILE A 440 12.42 -24.25 -28.11
CA ILE A 440 13.79 -23.86 -27.80
C ILE A 440 14.59 -25.12 -27.41
N THR A 441 15.87 -25.17 -27.77
CA THR A 441 16.83 -26.14 -27.22
C THR A 441 18.06 -25.38 -26.75
N GLU A 442 18.39 -25.60 -25.48
CA GLU A 442 19.58 -25.16 -24.78
C GLU A 442 20.84 -25.82 -25.37
N ASN A 443 21.94 -25.09 -25.41
CA ASN A 443 23.26 -25.61 -25.73
C ASN A 443 24.28 -24.98 -24.78
N THR A 444 24.83 -25.79 -23.88
CA THR A 444 26.01 -25.47 -23.07
C THR A 444 27.12 -26.44 -23.46
N GLN A 445 28.28 -25.85 -23.78
CA GLN A 445 29.46 -26.47 -24.37
C GLN A 445 30.15 -27.48 -23.44
N SER A 446 30.63 -28.57 -24.01
CA SER A 446 31.81 -29.32 -23.54
C SER A 446 32.83 -29.39 -24.68
N PHE A 447 34.07 -29.01 -24.36
CA PHE A 447 35.26 -29.15 -25.19
C PHE A 447 35.71 -30.62 -25.20
N ALA A 448 36.12 -31.13 -26.36
CA ALA A 448 36.77 -32.43 -26.51
C ALA A 448 38.07 -32.25 -27.32
N ASP A 449 39.15 -32.80 -26.75
CA ASP A 449 40.46 -33.00 -27.34
C ASP A 449 40.42 -34.02 -28.49
N VAL A 450 41.25 -33.83 -29.52
CA VAL A 450 41.64 -34.87 -30.48
C VAL A 450 43.15 -34.76 -30.79
N GLU A 451 43.86 -35.79 -30.31
CA GLU A 451 44.97 -36.57 -30.87
C GLU A 451 46.10 -35.96 -31.74
N ASN A 452 47.32 -36.21 -31.23
CA ASN A 452 48.51 -36.79 -31.87
C ASN A 452 48.99 -36.32 -33.24
N ASN A 453 50.21 -35.77 -33.24
CA ASN A 453 51.18 -36.04 -34.30
C ASN A 453 52.58 -36.18 -33.67
N GLU A 454 53.24 -37.30 -33.95
CA GLU A 454 54.63 -37.60 -33.61
C GLU A 454 55.59 -37.12 -34.72
N GLU A 455 56.85 -36.99 -34.31
CA GLU A 455 58.10 -37.18 -35.06
C GLU A 455 58.85 -35.99 -35.71
N VAL A 456 60.12 -35.92 -35.25
CA VAL A 456 61.37 -35.29 -35.71
C VAL A 456 61.62 -33.80 -35.42
#